data_AF-A0A0V1JG97-F1
#
_entry.id   AF-A0A0V1JG97-F1
#
_cell.length_a   1.000
_cell.length_b   1.000
_cell.length_c   1.000
_cell.angle_alpha   90.00
_cell.angle_beta   90.00
_cell.angle_gamma   90.00
#
_symmetry.space_group_name_H-M   'P 1'
#
loop_
_entity.id
_entity.type
_entity.pdbx_description
1 polymer ?
#
loop_
_entity_poly.entity_id
_entity_poly.type
_entity_poly.pdbx_seq_one_letter_code
_entity_poly.pdbx_strand_id
1 'polypeptide(L)' 'MQATIETVPIVSRQASVPKRQTPQWRLCGDYRGLNCCITTDRYPLPNLADFAHNLHGCTYYPNLA' A
#
# COMPACT_ATOMS: atom_id res chain seq x y z
N MET A 1 -3.75 14.25 26.56
CA MET A 1 -2.30 14.15 26.31
C MET A 1 -2.11 13.69 24.87
N GLN A 2 -2.18 14.60 23.91
CA GLN A 2 -1.86 14.31 22.51
C GLN A 2 -0.37 14.58 22.34
N ALA A 3 0.38 13.51 22.11
CA ALA A 3 1.82 13.59 21.90
C ALA A 3 2.09 14.28 20.55
N THR A 4 2.80 15.40 20.62
CA THR A 4 3.35 16.16 19.50
C THR A 4 4.30 15.28 18.70
N ILE A 5 3.85 14.86 17.51
CA ILE A 5 4.68 14.25 16.45
C ILE A 5 5.10 15.34 15.45
N GLU A 6 5.78 16.40 15.93
CA GLU A 6 6.18 17.55 15.07
C GLU A 6 7.69 17.75 14.89
N THR A 7 8.58 16.83 15.28
CA THR A 7 10.03 17.10 15.19
C THR A 7 10.87 16.00 14.55
N VAL A 8 10.42 15.45 13.42
CA VAL A 8 11.31 14.72 12.51
C VAL A 8 11.09 15.24 11.08
N PRO A 9 12.11 15.83 10.43
CA PRO A 9 11.93 16.54 9.14
C PRO A 9 11.51 15.63 7.97
N ILE A 10 11.54 14.31 8.17
CA ILE A 10 11.17 13.29 7.18
C ILE A 10 9.79 12.65 7.43
N VAL A 11 9.08 13.02 8.50
CA VAL A 11 7.83 12.35 8.88
C VAL A 11 6.65 12.92 8.10
N SER A 12 5.95 12.02 7.39
CA SER A 12 4.74 12.34 6.63
C SER A 12 3.52 12.47 7.55
N ARG A 13 2.58 13.36 7.19
CA ARG A 13 1.31 13.56 7.91
C ARG A 13 0.52 12.25 7.99
N GLN A 14 -0.09 11.96 9.14
CA GLN A 14 -1.02 10.83 9.31
C GLN A 14 -2.48 11.31 9.35
N ALA A 15 -3.38 10.56 8.72
CA ALA A 15 -4.81 10.79 8.75
C ALA A 15 -5.56 9.49 9.12
N SER A 16 -6.64 9.60 9.90
CA SER A 16 -7.52 8.47 10.19
C SER A 16 -8.62 8.35 9.12
N VAL A 17 -8.79 7.14 8.58
CA VAL A 17 -9.81 6.82 7.58
C VAL A 17 -10.76 5.77 8.15
N PRO A 18 -12.08 6.02 8.17
CA PRO A 18 -13.04 5.08 8.73
C PRO A 18 -13.17 3.85 7.82
N LYS A 19 -13.27 2.66 8.40
CA LYS A 19 -13.68 1.47 7.63
C LYS A 19 -15.18 1.57 7.37
N ARG A 20 -15.59 1.24 6.13
CA ARG A 20 -17.00 1.36 5.70
C ARG A 20 -17.95 0.46 6.48
N GLN A 21 -17.50 -0.73 6.88
CA GLN A 21 -18.36 -1.79 7.45
C GLN A 21 -18.09 -2.07 8.93
N THR A 22 -17.01 -1.54 9.51
CA THR A 22 -16.66 -1.78 10.91
C THR A 22 -16.35 -0.46 11.60
N PRO A 23 -16.58 -0.33 12.92
CA PRO A 23 -16.29 0.88 13.69
C PRO A 23 -14.79 1.14 13.90
N GLN A 24 -13.94 0.46 13.12
CA GLN A 24 -12.49 0.54 13.22
C GLN A 24 -11.94 1.58 12.25
N TRP A 25 -10.88 2.27 12.67
CA TRP A 25 -10.18 3.27 11.88
C TRP A 25 -8.86 2.72 11.33
N ARG A 26 -8.48 3.17 10.13
CA ARG A 26 -7.15 2.94 9.55
C ARG A 26 -6.34 4.22 9.71
N LEU A 27 -5.11 4.11 10.16
CA LEU A 27 -4.16 5.22 10.02
C LEU A 27 -3.54 5.16 8.63
N CYS A 28 -3.58 6.27 7.91
CA CYS A 28 -3.07 6.42 6.55
C CYS A 28 -2.02 7.54 6.54
N GLY A 29 -0.78 7.22 6.16
CA GLY A 29 0.27 8.22 5.95
C GLY A 29 0.11 8.90 4.59
N ASP A 30 0.20 10.23 4.56
CA ASP A 30 0.23 11.04 3.35
C ASP A 30 1.67 11.13 2.80
N TYR A 31 2.08 10.09 2.07
CA TYR A 31 3.42 9.98 1.50
C TYR A 31 3.61 10.73 0.18
N ARG A 32 2.69 11.62 -0.22
CA ARG A 32 2.78 12.29 -1.54
C ARG A 32 4.08 13.09 -1.71
N GLY A 33 4.43 13.91 -0.72
CA GLY A 33 5.69 14.65 -0.74
C GLY A 33 6.91 13.74 -0.70
N LEU A 34 6.85 12.66 0.08
CA LEU A 34 7.93 11.68 0.20
C LEU A 34 8.17 10.94 -1.12
N ASN A 35 7.11 10.46 -1.77
CA ASN A 35 7.17 9.71 -3.02
C ASN A 35 7.71 10.55 -4.18
N CYS A 36 7.61 11.88 -4.14
CA CYS A 36 8.22 12.77 -5.13
C CYS A 36 9.74 12.89 -4.98
N CYS A 37 10.26 12.71 -3.77
CA CYS A 37 11.69 12.84 -3.47
C CYS A 37 12.47 11.53 -3.61
N ILE A 38 11.79 10.38 -3.60
CA ILE A 38 12.40 9.05 -3.67
C ILE A 38 12.53 8.60 -5.13
N THR A 39 13.70 8.07 -5.49
CA THR A 39 13.90 7.39 -6.78
C THR A 39 13.04 6.13 -6.84
N THR A 40 12.18 6.03 -7.87
CA THR A 40 11.31 4.87 -8.02
C THR A 40 12.11 3.65 -8.47
N ASP A 41 12.29 2.68 -7.58
CA ASP A 41 12.79 1.36 -7.93
C ASP A 41 11.66 0.52 -8.54
N ARG A 42 11.51 0.60 -9.87
CA ARG A 42 10.43 -0.05 -10.61
C ARG A 42 10.87 -1.46 -11.03
N TYR A 43 10.44 -2.46 -10.27
CA TYR A 43 10.51 -3.84 -10.73
C TYR A 43 9.51 -4.07 -11.89
N PRO A 44 9.93 -4.68 -13.02
CA PRO A 44 9.02 -4.95 -14.13
C PRO A 44 7.95 -5.95 -13.69
N LEU A 45 6.72 -5.48 -13.55
CA LEU A 45 5.59 -6.35 -13.26
C LEU A 45 5.22 -7.13 -14.54
N PRO A 46 5.05 -8.45 -14.45
CA PRO A 46 4.61 -9.24 -15.60
C PRO A 46 3.21 -8.79 -16.04
N ASN A 47 2.94 -8.91 -17.34
CA ASN A 47 1.62 -8.57 -17.88
C ASN A 47 0.55 -9.49 -17.26
N LEU A 48 -0.56 -8.89 -16.84
CA LEU A 48 -1.68 -9.64 -16.25
C LEU A 48 -2.29 -10.65 -17.23
N ALA A 49 -2.29 -10.35 -18.54
CA ALA A 49 -2.77 -11.26 -19.57
C ALA A 49 -1.88 -12.51 -19.67
N ASP A 50 -0.56 -12.34 -19.59
CA ASP A 50 0.38 -13.46 -19.58
C ASP A 50 0.20 -14.31 -18.32
N PHE A 51 -0.01 -13.67 -17.16
CA PHE A 51 -0.36 -14.38 -15.93
C PHE A 51 -1.65 -15.20 -16.10
N ALA A 52 -2.73 -14.60 -16.61
CA ALA A 52 -4.01 -15.29 -16.83
C ALA A 52 -3.92 -16.43 -17.85
N HIS A 53 -3.11 -16.27 -18.90
CA HIS A 53 -2.86 -17.34 -19.87
C HIS A 53 -2.16 -18.54 -19.24
N ASN A 54 -1.19 -18.30 -18.36
CA ASN A 54 -0.53 -19.35 -17.59
C ASN A 54 -1.47 -20.03 -16.58
N LEU A 55 -2.57 -19.38 -16.20
CA LEU A 55 -3.62 -19.98 -15.38
C LEU A 55 -4.65 -20.79 -16.21
N HIS A 56 -4.51 -20.86 -17.53
CA HIS A 56 -5.48 -21.61 -18.33
C HIS A 56 -5.25 -23.12 -18.16
N GLY A 57 -6.15 -23.78 -17.42
CA GLY A 57 -6.17 -25.23 -17.26
C GLY A 57 -5.46 -25.79 -16.02
N CYS A 58 -4.99 -24.96 -15.07
CA CYS A 58 -4.59 -25.50 -13.77
C CYS A 58 -5.78 -25.59 -12.81
N THR A 59 -5.84 -26.70 -12.08
CA THR A 59 -6.94 -27.04 -11.17
C THR A 59 -6.78 -26.45 -9.78
N TYR A 60 -5.56 -26.04 -9.40
CA TYR A 60 -5.26 -25.55 -8.06
C TYR A 60 -4.24 -24.41 -8.09
N TYR A 61 -4.58 -23.31 -7.41
CA TYR A 61 -3.71 -22.17 -7.18
C TYR A 61 -3.64 -21.89 -5.67
N PRO A 62 -2.53 -22.21 -5.01
CA PRO A 62 -2.37 -21.82 -3.62
C PRO A 62 -2.15 -20.30 -3.56
N ASN A 63 -3.02 -19.60 -2.84
CA ASN A 63 -2.66 -18.28 -2.34
C ASN A 63 -1.66 -18.44 -1.20
N LEU A 64 -0.80 -17.44 -0.98
CA LEU A 64 -0.08 -17.36 0.28
C LEU A 64 -1.12 -17.22 1.40
N ALA A 65 -1.02 -18.08 2.41
CA ALA A 65 -1.82 -18.02 3.63
C ALA A 65 -1.37 -16.85 4.53
#